data_AF-A0AB35AQG7-F1
#
_entry.id   AF-A0AB35AQG7-F1
#
_cell.length_a   1.000
_cell.length_b   1.000
_cell.length_c   1.000
_cell.angle_alpha   90.00
_cell.angle_beta   90.00
_cell.angle_gamma   90.00
#
_symmetry.space_group_name_H-M   'P 1'
#
loop_
_entity.id
_entity.type
_entity.pdbx_description
1 polymer ?
#
loop_
_entity_poly.entity_id
_entity_poly.type
_entity_poly.pdbx_seq_one_letter_code
_entity_poly.pdbx_strand_id
1 'polypeptide(L)'
;MSEHPTVTVGTRVSTILYNRGRGVVSAVHGTPRPETIRRLAGGFIAAGGSASFDIVFACGSISKKLPESILHGVQWTIFHDEPKAGPEEIAQLHAHAEACRAEKQARKDQAAAAHAAEIERLRTDPEYAHLEQGSDQSGVLAGKNIRRLLKAALPNHKFRVRKTSYGSVSISCDAPLDDTEHETVSNIRKRFRSGFYDDVTDCHSKRRSPWQDVFGSAEYVF
;
A
#
# COMPACT_ATOMS: atom_id res chain seq x y z
N MET A 1 28.89 10.40 35.63
CA MET A 1 29.11 9.90 34.26
C MET A 1 28.11 8.78 34.05
N SER A 2 27.01 9.05 33.34
CA SER A 2 26.00 8.01 33.12
C SER A 2 26.58 7.02 32.11
N GLU A 3 26.86 5.79 32.56
CA GLU A 3 27.17 4.69 31.64
C GLU A 3 25.97 4.50 30.72
N HIS A 4 26.15 4.74 29.42
CA HIS A 4 25.17 4.36 28.43
C HIS A 4 25.40 2.87 28.14
N PRO A 5 24.48 1.97 28.53
CA PRO A 5 24.74 0.54 28.38
C PRO A 5 24.81 0.20 26.89
N THR A 6 25.89 -0.48 26.49
CA THR A 6 26.20 -0.76 25.09
C THR A 6 25.17 -1.72 24.48
N VAL A 7 24.63 -1.36 23.32
CA VAL A 7 23.76 -2.24 22.53
C VAL A 7 24.60 -3.31 21.84
N THR A 8 24.19 -4.57 21.98
CA THR A 8 24.90 -5.74 21.42
C THR A 8 23.91 -6.72 20.81
N VAL A 9 24.40 -7.76 20.13
CA VAL A 9 23.54 -8.84 19.65
C VAL A 9 22.79 -9.48 20.84
N GLY A 10 21.50 -9.74 20.65
CA GLY A 10 20.58 -10.23 21.67
C GLY A 10 19.94 -9.13 22.52
N THR A 11 20.37 -7.86 22.41
CA THR A 11 19.71 -6.75 23.10
C THR A 11 18.25 -6.63 22.63
N ARG A 12 17.34 -6.55 23.59
CA ARG A 12 15.91 -6.43 23.35
C ARG A 12 15.53 -4.97 23.16
N VAL A 13 14.66 -4.73 22.18
CA VAL A 13 14.23 -3.39 21.80
C VAL A 13 12.74 -3.38 21.48
N SER A 14 12.11 -2.21 21.51
CA SER A 14 10.78 -2.01 20.93
C SER A 14 10.70 -0.68 20.22
N THR A 15 9.74 -0.57 19.30
CA THR A 15 9.37 0.70 18.70
C THR A 15 7.87 0.79 18.47
N ILE A 16 7.34 2.00 18.63
CA ILE A 16 5.97 2.35 18.25
C ILE A 16 5.82 2.57 16.74
N LEU A 17 6.93 2.67 16.00
CA LEU A 17 6.92 2.91 14.57
C LEU A 17 6.37 1.70 13.80
N TYR A 18 5.49 1.97 12.84
CA TYR A 18 4.94 1.00 11.90
C TYR A 18 4.31 -0.23 12.57
N ASN A 19 3.82 -0.08 13.80
CA ASN A 19 3.26 -1.16 14.62
C ASN A 19 4.21 -2.38 14.73
N ARG A 20 5.53 -2.14 14.75
CA ARG A 20 6.53 -3.23 14.81
C ARG A 20 6.61 -3.89 16.18
N GLY A 21 6.43 -3.13 17.26
CA GLY A 21 6.44 -3.65 18.61
C GLY A 21 7.83 -4.14 19.03
N ARG A 22 7.89 -5.32 19.67
CA ARG A 22 9.10 -5.92 20.25
C ARG A 22 10.00 -6.56 19.20
N GLY A 23 11.30 -6.43 19.39
CA GLY A 23 12.32 -7.04 18.55
C GLY A 23 13.65 -7.25 19.28
N VAL A 24 14.58 -7.85 18.56
CA VAL A 24 15.91 -8.24 19.05
C VAL A 24 16.96 -7.80 18.05
N VAL A 25 18.05 -7.21 18.55
CA VAL A 25 19.23 -6.89 17.75
C VAL A 25 19.91 -8.19 17.32
N SER A 26 19.94 -8.47 16.01
CA SER A 26 20.56 -9.68 15.46
C SER A 26 21.95 -9.44 14.86
N ALA A 27 22.27 -8.20 14.48
CA ALA A 27 23.62 -7.82 14.09
C ALA A 27 23.94 -6.38 14.49
N VAL A 28 25.21 -6.14 14.82
CA VAL A 28 25.79 -4.82 15.07
C VAL A 28 26.89 -4.58 14.04
N HIS A 29 26.83 -3.43 13.38
CA HIS A 29 27.78 -3.05 12.33
C HIS A 29 28.50 -1.78 12.75
N GLY A 30 29.82 -1.83 12.89
CA GLY A 30 30.62 -0.73 13.44
C GLY A 30 30.72 -0.79 14.96
N THR A 31 31.32 0.23 15.56
CA THR A 31 31.50 0.32 17.01
C THR A 31 30.45 1.28 17.57
N PRO A 32 29.59 0.86 18.52
CA PRO A 32 28.64 1.77 19.17
C PRO A 32 29.35 2.94 19.84
N ARG A 33 28.85 4.15 19.62
CA ARG A 33 29.32 5.41 20.25
C ARG A 33 28.13 6.30 20.59
N PRO A 34 27.23 5.86 21.48
CA PRO A 34 25.99 6.57 21.77
C PRO A 34 26.23 7.97 22.36
N GLU A 35 27.36 8.17 23.05
CA GLU A 35 27.79 9.46 23.60
C GLU A 35 28.04 10.54 22.53
N THR A 36 28.25 10.15 21.27
CA THR A 36 28.45 11.09 20.16
C THR A 36 27.13 11.57 19.54
N ILE A 37 26.00 10.99 19.95
CA ILE A 37 24.68 11.33 19.41
C ILE A 37 24.28 12.71 19.92
N ARG A 38 23.98 13.60 18.97
CA ARG A 38 23.49 14.96 19.21
C ARG A 38 22.07 15.09 18.69
N ARG A 39 21.24 15.79 19.45
CA ARG A 39 19.90 16.18 19.05
C ARG A 39 19.92 17.63 18.60
N LEU A 40 19.54 17.87 17.35
CA LEU A 40 19.51 19.16 16.69
C LEU A 40 18.05 19.57 16.45
N ALA A 41 17.83 20.85 16.13
CA ALA A 41 16.52 21.42 15.80
C ALA A 41 15.44 21.03 16.83
N GLY A 42 15.63 21.35 18.11
CA GLY A 42 14.63 21.07 19.16
C GLY A 42 14.37 19.58 19.45
N GLY A 43 15.19 18.67 18.92
CA GLY A 43 15.03 17.23 19.12
C GLY A 43 14.47 16.47 17.92
N PHE A 44 14.12 17.16 16.82
CA PHE A 44 13.58 16.53 15.61
C PHE A 44 14.65 15.83 14.75
N ILE A 45 15.92 16.20 14.90
CA ILE A 45 17.03 15.61 14.14
C ILE A 45 18.02 14.97 15.11
N ALA A 46 18.30 13.69 14.94
CA ALA A 46 19.35 12.99 15.69
C ALA A 46 20.50 12.63 14.74
N ALA A 47 21.72 13.07 15.06
CA ALA A 47 22.93 12.83 14.29
C ALA A 47 24.07 12.35 15.19
N GLY A 48 25.00 11.57 14.65
CA GLY A 48 26.07 10.93 15.42
C GLY A 48 25.81 9.44 15.66
N GLY A 49 26.65 8.82 16.48
CA GLY A 49 26.81 7.37 16.53
C GLY A 49 27.75 6.87 15.44
N SER A 50 28.30 5.67 15.63
CA SER A 50 29.16 5.00 14.65
C SER A 50 28.80 3.54 14.41
N ALA A 51 27.63 3.12 14.91
CA ALA A 51 27.07 1.81 14.63
C ALA A 51 25.76 1.87 13.82
N SER A 52 25.41 0.73 13.22
CA SER A 52 24.08 0.44 12.72
C SER A 52 23.66 -0.98 13.10
N PHE A 53 22.35 -1.22 13.21
CA PHE A 53 21.80 -2.42 13.81
C PHE A 53 20.84 -3.12 12.86
N ASP A 54 20.97 -4.45 12.76
CA ASP A 54 19.90 -5.28 12.22
C ASP A 54 19.03 -5.74 13.38
N ILE A 55 17.71 -5.59 13.22
CA ILE A 55 16.72 -5.90 14.25
C ILE A 55 15.66 -6.79 13.62
N VAL A 56 15.43 -7.94 14.23
CA VAL A 56 14.35 -8.85 13.89
C VAL A 56 13.20 -8.68 14.88
N PHE A 57 12.00 -8.42 14.37
CA PHE A 57 10.81 -8.14 15.18
C PHE A 57 9.93 -9.38 15.32
N ALA A 58 9.22 -9.47 16.45
CA ALA A 58 8.24 -10.52 16.71
C ALA A 58 7.09 -10.53 15.69
N CYS A 59 6.80 -9.41 15.03
CA CYS A 59 5.80 -9.32 13.96
C CYS A 59 6.26 -9.87 12.59
N GLY A 60 7.45 -10.49 12.53
CA GLY A 60 7.99 -11.07 11.30
C GLY A 60 8.56 -10.04 10.32
N SER A 61 8.91 -8.85 10.80
CA SER A 61 9.62 -7.83 10.00
C SER A 61 11.08 -7.70 10.43
N ILE A 62 11.92 -7.18 9.54
CA ILE A 62 13.34 -6.94 9.80
C ILE A 62 13.66 -5.49 9.45
N SER A 63 14.32 -4.78 10.37
CA SER A 63 15.02 -3.54 10.06
C SER A 63 16.47 -3.86 9.80
N LYS A 64 17.01 -3.45 8.64
CA LYS A 64 18.42 -3.61 8.32
C LYS A 64 19.15 -2.28 8.43
N LYS A 65 20.37 -2.29 8.97
CA LYS A 65 21.26 -1.12 9.08
C LYS A 65 20.57 0.10 9.72
N LEU A 66 19.77 -0.12 10.77
CA LEU A 66 19.16 0.97 11.52
C LEU A 66 20.28 1.83 12.15
N PRO A 67 20.39 3.13 11.85
CA PRO A 67 21.40 4.00 12.46
C PRO A 67 21.25 4.07 13.98
N GLU A 68 22.38 4.12 14.69
CA GLU A 68 22.44 4.24 16.14
C GLU A 68 21.70 5.48 16.67
N SER A 69 21.80 6.62 15.98
CA SER A 69 21.05 7.83 16.32
C SER A 69 19.53 7.63 16.33
N ILE A 70 19.00 6.76 15.47
CA ILE A 70 17.57 6.44 15.41
C ILE A 70 17.20 5.48 16.54
N LEU A 71 18.02 4.46 16.81
CA LEU A 71 17.78 3.49 17.88
C LEU A 71 17.71 4.15 19.27
N HIS A 72 18.50 5.20 19.50
CA HIS A 72 18.45 6.02 20.72
C HIS A 72 17.44 7.20 20.63
N GLY A 73 16.58 7.20 19.61
CA GLY A 73 15.50 8.17 19.43
C GLY A 73 14.34 7.92 20.39
N VAL A 74 13.47 8.94 20.55
CA VAL A 74 12.32 8.90 21.49
C VAL A 74 11.26 7.84 21.16
N GLN A 75 11.26 7.32 19.95
CA GLN A 75 10.29 6.32 19.48
C GLN A 75 10.74 4.87 19.74
N TRP A 76 11.89 4.70 20.39
CA TRP A 76 12.51 3.42 20.67
C TRP A 76 12.72 3.23 22.16
N THR A 77 12.61 1.98 22.60
CA THR A 77 12.95 1.57 23.96
C THR A 77 13.97 0.45 23.86
N ILE A 78 15.08 0.60 24.60
CA ILE A 78 16.13 -0.40 24.72
C ILE A 78 16.01 -0.99 26.12
N PHE A 79 15.87 -2.31 26.23
CA PHE A 79 15.67 -3.00 27.49
C PHE A 79 17.01 -3.53 28.00
N HIS A 80 17.72 -2.69 28.75
CA HIS A 80 19.07 -3.01 29.25
C HIS A 80 19.07 -4.03 30.39
N ASP A 81 18.01 -4.04 31.21
CA ASP A 81 17.88 -4.93 32.37
C ASP A 81 17.28 -6.30 32.03
N GLU A 82 16.80 -6.47 30.79
CA GLU A 82 16.23 -7.75 30.36
C GLU A 82 17.33 -8.73 29.92
N PRO A 83 17.15 -10.04 30.17
CA PRO A 83 18.04 -11.06 29.65
C PRO A 83 18.14 -10.98 28.12
N LYS A 84 19.39 -10.98 27.62
CA LYS A 84 19.64 -11.00 26.18
C LYS A 84 19.01 -12.23 25.54
N ALA A 85 18.47 -12.05 24.34
CA ALA A 85 18.01 -13.18 23.54
C ALA A 85 19.17 -14.08 23.16
N GLY A 86 18.96 -15.39 23.28
CA GLY A 86 19.93 -16.40 22.87
C GLY A 86 20.00 -16.54 21.34
N PRO A 87 21.05 -17.20 20.81
CA PRO A 87 21.19 -17.44 19.38
C PRO A 87 20.03 -18.24 18.78
N GLU A 88 19.45 -19.18 19.54
CA GLU A 88 18.30 -19.97 19.11
C GLU A 88 17.04 -19.11 18.92
N GLU A 89 16.75 -18.22 19.87
CA GLU A 89 15.61 -17.29 19.79
C GLU A 89 15.77 -16.34 18.59
N ILE A 90 16.98 -15.81 18.37
CA ILE A 90 17.28 -14.97 17.21
C ILE A 90 17.06 -15.76 15.91
N ALA A 91 17.50 -17.02 15.84
CA ALA A 91 17.28 -17.88 14.68
C ALA A 91 15.79 -18.15 14.42
N GLN A 92 15.00 -18.41 15.47
CA GLN A 92 13.55 -18.58 15.36
C GLN A 92 12.85 -17.31 14.83
N LEU A 93 13.23 -16.14 15.34
CA LEU A 93 12.71 -14.86 14.87
C LEU A 93 13.06 -14.62 13.39
N HIS A 94 14.26 -14.98 12.95
CA HIS A 94 14.66 -14.91 11.55
C HIS A 94 13.84 -15.86 10.67
N ALA A 95 13.65 -17.11 11.10
CA ALA A 95 12.83 -18.09 10.39
C ALA A 95 11.38 -17.59 10.24
N HIS A 96 10.81 -17.02 11.30
CA HIS A 96 9.49 -16.40 11.26
C HIS A 96 9.43 -15.22 10.28
N ALA A 97 10.42 -14.33 10.29
CA ALA A 97 10.46 -13.20 9.38
C ALA A 97 10.57 -13.61 7.90
N GLU A 98 11.38 -14.64 7.59
CA GLU A 98 11.46 -15.19 6.23
C GLU A 98 10.14 -15.88 5.82
N ALA A 99 9.47 -16.61 6.71
CA ALA A 99 8.16 -17.18 6.44
C ALA A 99 7.11 -16.10 6.14
N CYS A 100 7.04 -15.03 6.94
CA CYS A 100 6.16 -13.90 6.69
C CYS A 100 6.48 -13.18 5.37
N ARG A 101 7.76 -13.07 5.00
CA ARG A 101 8.18 -12.49 3.72
C ARG A 101 7.76 -13.36 2.55
N ALA A 102 7.98 -14.67 2.64
CA ALA A 102 7.61 -15.64 1.63
C ALA A 102 6.09 -15.67 1.44
N GLU A 103 5.31 -15.66 2.51
CA GLU A 103 3.85 -15.61 2.44
C GLU A 103 3.35 -14.31 1.79
N LYS A 104 3.90 -13.15 2.18
CA LYS A 104 3.57 -11.86 1.56
C LYS A 104 3.91 -11.84 0.08
N GLN A 105 5.03 -12.45 -0.33
CA GLN A 105 5.43 -12.55 -1.72
C GLN A 105 4.49 -13.49 -2.49
N ALA A 106 4.21 -14.68 -1.97
CA ALA A 106 3.28 -15.63 -2.57
C ALA A 106 1.88 -15.04 -2.77
N ARG A 107 1.36 -14.29 -1.77
CA ARG A 107 0.09 -13.56 -1.89
C ARG A 107 0.13 -12.50 -3.00
N LYS A 108 1.23 -11.75 -3.13
CA LYS A 108 1.42 -10.77 -4.21
C LYS A 108 1.47 -11.44 -5.57
N ASP A 109 2.21 -12.54 -5.69
CA ASP A 109 2.37 -13.28 -6.94
C ASP A 109 1.04 -13.93 -7.36
N GLN A 110 0.31 -14.53 -6.42
CA GLN A 110 -1.04 -15.05 -6.66
C GLN A 110 -2.02 -13.95 -7.09
N ALA A 111 -1.99 -12.79 -6.43
CA ALA A 111 -2.83 -11.65 -6.81
C ALA A 111 -2.46 -11.11 -8.20
N ALA A 112 -1.17 -11.03 -8.54
CA ALA A 112 -0.70 -10.60 -9.85
C ALA A 112 -1.09 -11.61 -10.95
N ALA A 113 -0.97 -12.90 -10.68
CA ALA A 113 -1.39 -13.96 -11.61
C ALA A 113 -2.91 -13.95 -11.84
N ALA A 114 -3.71 -13.81 -10.77
CA ALA A 114 -5.16 -13.67 -10.87
C ALA A 114 -5.56 -12.40 -11.64
N HIS A 115 -4.87 -11.29 -11.40
CA HIS A 115 -5.08 -10.03 -12.11
C HIS A 115 -4.79 -10.18 -13.61
N ALA A 116 -3.68 -10.83 -13.98
CA ALA A 116 -3.32 -11.08 -15.37
C ALA A 116 -4.30 -12.05 -16.06
N ALA A 117 -4.71 -13.12 -15.39
CA ALA A 117 -5.69 -14.07 -15.91
C ALA A 117 -7.05 -13.39 -16.19
N GLU A 118 -7.50 -12.50 -15.30
CA GLU A 118 -8.74 -11.77 -15.51
C GLU A 118 -8.64 -10.75 -16.66
N ILE A 119 -7.50 -10.11 -16.85
CA ILE A 119 -7.25 -9.25 -18.02
C ILE A 119 -7.45 -10.06 -19.31
N GLU A 120 -6.85 -11.24 -19.42
CA GLU A 120 -6.97 -12.08 -20.62
C GLU A 120 -8.39 -12.61 -20.82
N ARG A 121 -9.09 -12.98 -19.74
CA ARG A 121 -10.50 -13.35 -19.79
C ARG A 121 -11.35 -12.21 -20.35
N LEU A 122 -11.17 -10.98 -19.84
CA LEU A 122 -11.93 -9.81 -20.27
C LEU A 122 -11.65 -9.40 -21.72
N ARG A 123 -10.41 -9.59 -22.20
CA ARG A 123 -10.03 -9.29 -23.59
C ARG A 123 -10.70 -10.22 -24.60
N THR A 124 -10.96 -11.47 -24.19
CA THR A 124 -11.48 -12.54 -25.04
C THR A 124 -12.97 -12.80 -24.86
N ASP A 125 -13.59 -12.20 -23.83
CA ASP A 125 -15.00 -12.36 -23.51
C ASP A 125 -15.91 -11.80 -24.64
N PRO A 126 -16.73 -12.65 -25.29
CA PRO A 126 -17.64 -12.21 -26.34
C PRO A 126 -18.67 -11.16 -25.86
N GLU A 127 -19.03 -11.16 -24.57
CA GLU A 127 -19.95 -10.17 -23.99
C GLU A 127 -19.41 -8.74 -24.18
N TYR A 128 -18.09 -8.58 -24.09
CA TYR A 128 -17.42 -7.27 -24.15
C TYR A 128 -16.76 -6.96 -25.50
N ALA A 129 -16.97 -7.80 -26.51
CA ALA A 129 -16.40 -7.60 -27.86
C ALA A 129 -16.80 -6.26 -28.50
N HIS A 130 -17.92 -5.68 -28.06
CA HIS A 130 -18.41 -4.39 -28.52
C HIS A 130 -17.74 -3.18 -27.83
N LEU A 131 -16.87 -3.37 -26.83
CA LEU A 131 -16.15 -2.31 -26.13
C LEU A 131 -14.77 -2.05 -26.76
N GLU A 132 -14.28 -0.80 -26.67
CA GLU A 132 -12.92 -0.47 -27.09
C GLU A 132 -11.92 -0.92 -26.01
N GLN A 133 -10.88 -1.64 -26.42
CA GLN A 133 -9.80 -2.06 -25.52
C GLN A 133 -8.62 -1.11 -25.61
N GLY A 134 -7.95 -0.87 -24.49
CA GLY A 134 -6.76 -0.02 -24.40
C GLY A 134 -6.44 0.38 -22.96
N SER A 135 -5.18 0.72 -22.73
CA SER A 135 -4.73 1.29 -21.45
C SER A 135 -4.81 2.82 -21.51
N ASP A 136 -5.97 3.39 -21.18
CA ASP A 136 -6.17 4.84 -21.06
C ASP A 136 -6.69 5.23 -19.67
N GLN A 137 -6.02 6.21 -19.06
CA GLN A 137 -6.35 6.75 -17.74
C GLN A 137 -6.89 8.18 -17.80
N SER A 138 -6.94 8.78 -18.99
CA SER A 138 -7.42 10.14 -19.17
C SER A 138 -8.95 10.26 -19.04
N GLY A 139 -9.67 9.12 -19.07
CA GLY A 139 -11.12 9.03 -19.06
C GLY A 139 -11.74 9.06 -20.46
N VAL A 140 -10.95 9.17 -21.53
CA VAL A 140 -11.47 9.17 -22.91
C VAL A 140 -12.03 7.80 -23.27
N LEU A 141 -11.25 6.74 -23.06
CA LEU A 141 -11.67 5.37 -23.36
C LEU A 141 -12.81 4.93 -22.46
N ALA A 142 -12.70 5.21 -21.15
CA ALA A 142 -13.76 4.96 -20.18
C ALA A 142 -15.07 5.64 -20.61
N GLY A 143 -15.04 6.91 -21.01
CA GLY A 143 -16.23 7.63 -21.45
C GLY A 143 -16.91 7.02 -22.69
N LYS A 144 -16.13 6.51 -23.65
CA LYS A 144 -16.67 5.80 -24.81
C LYS A 144 -17.36 4.49 -24.41
N ASN A 145 -16.70 3.69 -23.56
CA ASN A 145 -17.20 2.40 -23.13
C ASN A 145 -18.42 2.52 -22.20
N ILE A 146 -18.42 3.49 -21.29
CA ILE A 146 -19.59 3.86 -20.47
C ILE A 146 -20.78 4.17 -21.37
N ARG A 147 -20.61 4.98 -22.43
CA ARG A 147 -21.70 5.30 -23.37
C ARG A 147 -22.25 4.05 -24.06
N ARG A 148 -21.40 3.11 -24.47
CA ARG A 148 -21.83 1.85 -25.11
C ARG A 148 -22.65 0.99 -24.16
N LEU A 149 -22.17 0.81 -22.93
CA LEU A 149 -22.86 0.03 -21.90
C LEU A 149 -24.21 0.65 -21.52
N LEU A 150 -24.25 1.97 -21.31
CA LEU A 150 -25.50 2.67 -21.00
C LEU A 150 -26.52 2.53 -22.13
N LYS A 151 -26.10 2.66 -23.39
CA LYS A 151 -26.99 2.48 -24.54
C LYS A 151 -27.52 1.06 -24.67
N ALA A 152 -26.71 0.05 -24.34
CA ALA A 152 -27.12 -1.35 -24.37
C ALA A 152 -28.08 -1.70 -23.22
N ALA A 153 -27.80 -1.21 -22.01
CA ALA A 153 -28.61 -1.48 -20.83
C ALA A 153 -29.93 -0.71 -20.81
N LEU A 154 -29.91 0.55 -21.28
CA LEU A 154 -31.02 1.50 -21.17
C LEU A 154 -31.26 2.18 -22.53
N PRO A 155 -31.77 1.44 -23.54
CA PRO A 155 -31.88 1.94 -24.91
C PRO A 155 -32.89 3.10 -25.09
N ASN A 156 -33.86 3.23 -24.18
CA ASN A 156 -34.88 4.27 -24.22
C ASN A 156 -34.41 5.60 -23.61
N HIS A 157 -33.21 5.63 -23.02
CA HIS A 157 -32.66 6.79 -22.33
C HIS A 157 -31.53 7.44 -23.12
N LYS A 158 -31.52 8.77 -23.15
CA LYS A 158 -30.49 9.54 -23.83
C LYS A 158 -29.41 10.01 -22.85
N PHE A 159 -28.36 9.22 -22.72
CA PHE A 159 -27.21 9.57 -21.89
C PHE A 159 -26.21 10.48 -22.61
N ARG A 160 -25.79 11.53 -21.91
CA ARG A 160 -24.69 12.42 -22.30
C ARG A 160 -23.49 12.11 -21.42
N VAL A 161 -22.50 11.43 -22.00
CA VAL A 161 -21.23 11.10 -21.35
C VAL A 161 -20.14 12.03 -21.86
N ARG A 162 -19.51 12.82 -20.99
CA ARG A 162 -18.50 13.81 -21.35
C ARG A 162 -17.26 13.69 -20.47
N LYS A 163 -16.08 13.79 -21.09
CA LYS A 163 -14.85 14.05 -20.34
C LYS A 163 -14.83 15.52 -19.94
N THR A 164 -14.67 15.79 -18.65
CA THR A 164 -14.65 17.16 -18.09
C THR A 164 -13.22 17.65 -17.87
N SER A 165 -12.34 16.77 -17.38
CA SER A 165 -10.90 17.05 -17.18
C SER A 165 -10.09 15.75 -17.33
N TYR A 166 -8.78 15.80 -17.08
CA TYR A 166 -7.96 14.59 -17.09
C TYR A 166 -8.40 13.66 -15.96
N GLY A 167 -8.76 12.41 -16.31
CA GLY A 167 -9.23 11.42 -15.34
C GLY A 167 -10.65 11.70 -14.81
N SER A 168 -11.45 12.53 -15.49
CA SER A 168 -12.80 12.87 -15.05
C SER A 168 -13.85 12.75 -16.15
N VAL A 169 -14.93 12.02 -15.85
CA VAL A 169 -16.06 11.77 -16.77
C VAL A 169 -17.36 12.11 -16.06
N SER A 170 -18.26 12.85 -16.71
CA SER A 170 -19.62 13.08 -16.23
C SER A 170 -20.63 12.33 -17.09
N ILE A 171 -21.65 11.78 -16.43
CA ILE A 171 -22.81 11.12 -17.02
C ILE A 171 -24.04 11.94 -16.64
N SER A 172 -24.80 12.39 -17.62
CA SER A 172 -26.11 13.01 -17.39
C SER A 172 -27.17 12.35 -18.26
N CYS A 173 -28.40 12.27 -17.76
CA CYS A 173 -29.57 11.85 -18.52
C CYS A 173 -30.63 12.95 -18.43
N ASP A 174 -31.29 13.25 -19.55
CA ASP A 174 -32.31 14.30 -19.60
C ASP A 174 -33.66 13.81 -19.03
N ALA A 175 -33.88 12.49 -18.97
CA ALA A 175 -35.09 11.86 -18.44
C ALA A 175 -34.88 11.39 -16.98
N PRO A 176 -35.93 11.42 -16.15
CA PRO A 176 -35.87 10.80 -14.82
C PRO A 176 -35.63 9.29 -14.98
N LEU A 177 -34.81 8.75 -14.09
CA LEU A 177 -34.55 7.31 -13.99
C LEU A 177 -35.33 6.76 -12.80
N ASP A 178 -35.80 5.52 -12.91
CA ASP A 178 -36.29 4.79 -11.74
C ASP A 178 -35.12 4.27 -10.86
N ASP A 179 -35.45 3.67 -9.71
CA ASP A 179 -34.44 3.18 -8.76
C ASP A 179 -33.54 2.08 -9.34
N THR A 180 -34.08 1.20 -10.19
CA THR A 180 -33.34 0.08 -10.81
C THR A 180 -32.41 0.60 -11.91
N GLU A 181 -32.87 1.57 -12.68
CA GLU A 181 -32.08 2.27 -13.69
C GLU A 181 -30.95 3.08 -13.04
N HIS A 182 -31.22 3.77 -11.93
CA HIS A 182 -30.22 4.45 -11.12
C HIS A 182 -29.14 3.48 -10.61
N GLU A 183 -29.54 2.31 -10.12
CA GLU A 183 -28.59 1.28 -9.69
C GLU A 183 -27.73 0.79 -10.86
N THR A 184 -28.34 0.57 -12.03
CA THR A 184 -27.64 0.16 -13.25
C THR A 184 -26.57 1.17 -13.65
N VAL A 185 -26.91 2.46 -13.69
CA VAL A 185 -25.96 3.56 -13.97
C VAL A 185 -24.85 3.60 -12.92
N SER A 186 -25.20 3.46 -11.64
CA SER A 186 -24.24 3.45 -10.52
C SER A 186 -23.25 2.27 -10.63
N ASN A 187 -23.72 1.09 -11.00
CA ASN A 187 -22.89 -0.10 -11.19
C ASN A 187 -21.94 0.07 -12.38
N ILE A 188 -22.40 0.61 -13.51
CA ILE A 188 -21.53 0.95 -14.64
C ILE A 188 -20.49 1.99 -14.23
N ARG A 189 -20.90 3.07 -13.55
CA ARG A 189 -20.01 4.13 -13.05
C ARG A 189 -18.89 3.56 -12.17
N LYS A 190 -19.23 2.71 -11.20
CA LYS A 190 -18.28 2.10 -10.26
C LYS A 190 -17.22 1.26 -10.97
N ARG A 191 -17.56 0.55 -12.06
CA ARG A 191 -16.60 -0.28 -12.81
C ARG A 191 -15.43 0.55 -13.37
N PHE A 192 -15.68 1.78 -13.82
CA PHE A 192 -14.67 2.64 -14.44
C PHE A 192 -13.97 3.62 -13.48
N ARG A 193 -14.51 3.79 -12.25
CA ARG A 193 -13.96 4.71 -11.24
C ARG A 193 -12.75 4.09 -10.54
N SER A 194 -11.57 4.69 -10.68
CA SER A 194 -10.32 4.23 -10.05
C SER A 194 -9.92 5.01 -8.78
N GLY A 195 -10.49 6.20 -8.58
CA GLY A 195 -10.25 7.04 -7.40
C GLY A 195 -11.21 6.69 -6.26
N PHE A 196 -10.68 6.65 -5.05
CA PHE A 196 -11.47 6.54 -3.82
C PHE A 196 -10.80 7.33 -2.70
N TYR A 197 -11.64 7.89 -1.84
CA TYR A 197 -11.21 8.60 -0.65
C TYR A 197 -11.46 7.71 0.55
N ASP A 198 -10.45 7.60 1.41
CA ASP A 198 -10.52 6.85 2.67
C ASP A 198 -10.64 7.84 3.83
N ASP A 199 -11.82 7.90 4.44
CA ASP A 199 -12.13 8.80 5.55
C ASP A 199 -11.28 8.51 6.80
N VAL A 200 -10.78 7.27 6.95
CA VAL A 200 -9.98 6.87 8.12
C VAL A 200 -8.56 7.40 8.01
N THR A 201 -8.00 7.38 6.80
CA THR A 201 -6.63 7.84 6.55
C THR A 201 -6.56 9.28 6.03
N ASP A 202 -7.70 9.92 5.78
CA ASP A 202 -7.83 11.24 5.16
C ASP A 202 -6.97 11.35 3.88
N CYS A 203 -6.98 10.27 3.08
CA CYS A 203 -6.11 10.12 1.93
C CYS A 203 -6.90 9.73 0.68
N HIS A 204 -6.65 10.45 -0.41
CA HIS A 204 -7.11 10.06 -1.73
C HIS A 204 -6.17 9.00 -2.32
N SER A 205 -6.73 7.84 -2.67
CA SER A 205 -5.99 6.71 -3.22
C SER A 205 -6.50 6.31 -4.61
N LYS A 206 -5.62 5.69 -5.38
CA LYS A 206 -5.94 5.14 -6.71
C LYS A 206 -5.67 3.65 -6.70
N ARG A 207 -6.67 2.86 -7.11
CA ARG A 207 -6.51 1.42 -7.33
C ARG A 207 -7.15 1.05 -8.65
N ARG A 208 -6.43 0.27 -9.45
CA ARG A 208 -6.91 -0.25 -10.72
C ARG A 208 -7.36 -1.69 -10.59
N SER A 209 -8.42 -2.02 -11.30
CA SER A 209 -8.92 -3.37 -11.48
C SER A 209 -8.53 -3.90 -12.87
N PRO A 210 -8.58 -5.23 -13.11
CA PRO A 210 -8.39 -5.81 -14.44
C PRO A 210 -9.26 -5.15 -15.51
N TRP A 211 -10.53 -4.87 -15.17
CA TRP A 211 -11.48 -4.16 -16.04
C TRP A 211 -10.94 -2.81 -16.51
N GLN A 212 -10.39 -2.04 -15.59
CA GLN A 212 -9.90 -0.69 -15.85
C GLN A 212 -8.64 -0.68 -16.71
N ASP A 213 -7.81 -1.72 -16.60
CA ASP A 213 -6.63 -1.87 -17.45
C ASP A 213 -6.96 -2.34 -18.87
N VAL A 214 -8.13 -2.97 -19.08
CA VAL A 214 -8.60 -3.40 -20.42
C VAL A 214 -9.47 -2.34 -21.11
N PHE A 215 -10.44 -1.76 -20.39
CA PHE A 215 -11.47 -0.88 -20.97
C PHE A 215 -11.30 0.59 -20.60
N GLY A 216 -10.19 0.94 -19.94
CA GLY A 216 -9.86 2.28 -19.49
C GLY A 216 -10.44 2.64 -18.13
N SER A 217 -9.93 3.73 -17.56
CA SER A 217 -10.32 4.23 -16.24
C SER A 217 -10.49 5.74 -16.21
N ALA A 218 -11.28 6.22 -15.26
CA ALA A 218 -11.29 7.61 -14.83
C ALA A 218 -11.19 7.66 -13.30
N GLU A 219 -10.44 8.60 -12.77
CA GLU A 219 -10.33 8.84 -11.32
C GLU A 219 -11.69 9.22 -10.75
N TYR A 220 -12.39 10.13 -11.44
CA TYR A 220 -13.72 10.56 -11.12
C TYR A 220 -14.66 10.19 -12.25
N VAL A 221 -15.73 9.49 -11.90
CA VAL A 221 -16.91 9.39 -12.75
C VAL A 221 -18.03 9.99 -11.94
N PHE A 222 -18.82 10.90 -12.51
CA PHE A 222 -19.93 11.60 -11.87
C PHE A 222 -21.24 11.16 -12.48
#